data_AF-A0A350HZU8-F1
#
_entry.id   AF-A0A350HZU8-F1
#
_cell.length_a   1.000
_cell.length_b   1.000
_cell.length_c   1.000
_cell.angle_alpha   90.00
_cell.angle_beta   90.00
_cell.angle_gamma   90.00
#
_symmetry.space_group_name_H-M   'P 1'
#
loop_
_entity.id
_entity.type
_entity.pdbx_description
1 polymer ?
#
loop_
_entity_poly.entity_id
_entity_poly.type
_entity_poly.pdbx_seq_one_letter_code
_entity_poly.pdbx_strand_id
1 'polypeptide(L)'
;FRNNVIFNWENRRLDGRPESINVVNNYYKAGPASRQLRSVVKMQCLDDGTFGRWHVKGNVLETSSGFSKGRALVIIDASDRLPESVLIEQSVPFGPVSTDTPDLAYEKVCVHAGAIRPKRDSHDDRIVREVQSGQTTFGDGIISSQTEVGGWPKLLSARPKDDVDRDGMPDEWERLFHPNGDLSWDGIADSDGDGYTDLEEYLNNTDPNK
;
A
#
# COMPACT_ATOMS: atom_id res chain seq x y z
N PHE A 1 -4.99 -10.27 1.59
CA PHE A 1 -3.79 -9.65 1.01
C PHE A 1 -3.91 -9.64 -0.51
N ARG A 2 -4.34 -8.50 -1.09
CA ARG A 2 -4.53 -8.35 -2.54
C ARG A 2 -4.22 -6.94 -3.03
N ASN A 3 -3.93 -6.80 -4.32
CA ASN A 3 -3.58 -5.54 -4.98
C ASN A 3 -2.37 -4.82 -4.34
N ASN A 4 -1.40 -5.58 -3.80
CA ASN A 4 -0.20 -5.00 -3.18
C ASN A 4 0.98 -5.02 -4.17
N VAL A 5 1.86 -4.02 -4.06
CA VAL A 5 3.18 -4.01 -4.70
C VAL A 5 4.23 -4.21 -3.63
N ILE A 6 5.10 -5.20 -3.80
CA ILE A 6 6.19 -5.51 -2.88
C ILE A 6 7.49 -5.40 -3.67
N PHE A 7 8.38 -4.50 -3.25
CA PHE A 7 9.63 -4.20 -3.93
C PHE A 7 10.83 -4.47 -3.03
N ASN A 8 11.91 -5.01 -3.60
CA ASN A 8 13.26 -4.97 -3.02
C ASN A 8 13.42 -5.63 -1.62
N TRP A 9 12.65 -6.69 -1.35
CA TRP A 9 12.87 -7.51 -0.15
C TRP A 9 14.25 -8.15 -0.22
N GLU A 10 14.89 -8.44 0.92
CA GLU A 10 16.12 -9.26 0.94
C GLU A 10 15.77 -10.76 0.89
N ASN A 11 15.21 -11.24 2.00
CA ASN A 11 14.92 -12.66 2.23
C ASN A 11 13.43 -12.92 2.47
N ARG A 12 12.82 -12.19 3.41
CA ARG A 12 11.42 -12.33 3.79
C ARG A 12 10.54 -11.38 3.00
N ARG A 13 9.34 -11.84 2.70
CA ARG A 13 8.32 -11.19 1.86
C ARG A 13 6.96 -11.57 2.43
N LEU A 14 6.23 -12.55 1.89
CA LEU A 14 5.04 -13.10 2.54
C LEU A 14 5.28 -14.51 3.09
N ASP A 15 5.45 -14.65 4.40
CA ASP A 15 5.54 -15.93 5.11
C ASP A 15 4.70 -15.94 6.39
N GLY A 16 4.43 -17.12 6.94
CA GLY A 16 3.80 -17.24 8.26
C GLY A 16 2.90 -18.46 8.44
N ARG A 17 2.17 -18.45 9.55
CA ARG A 17 1.30 -19.52 10.06
C ARG A 17 -0.14 -19.02 10.33
N PRO A 18 -0.80 -18.29 9.40
CA PRO A 18 -2.15 -17.81 9.63
C PRO A 18 -3.14 -18.97 9.68
N GLU A 19 -4.25 -18.82 10.41
CA GLU A 19 -5.37 -19.76 10.33
C GLU A 19 -5.94 -19.82 8.89
N SER A 20 -6.07 -18.65 8.25
CA SER A 20 -6.41 -18.55 6.83
C SER A 20 -5.95 -17.24 6.19
N ILE A 21 -5.68 -17.26 4.88
CA ILE A 21 -5.32 -16.06 4.11
C ILE A 21 -5.61 -16.21 2.61
N ASN A 22 -6.08 -15.12 2.00
CA ASN A 22 -6.15 -14.94 0.55
C ASN A 22 -4.97 -14.05 0.09
N VAL A 23 -4.10 -14.59 -0.78
CA VAL A 23 -2.96 -13.90 -1.40
C VAL A 23 -3.23 -13.80 -2.91
N VAL A 24 -3.88 -12.71 -3.33
CA VAL A 24 -4.48 -12.59 -4.66
C VAL A 24 -3.96 -11.37 -5.43
N ASN A 25 -3.54 -11.55 -6.68
CA ASN A 25 -3.19 -10.47 -7.62
C ASN A 25 -2.22 -9.40 -7.07
N ASN A 26 -1.18 -9.82 -6.36
CA ASN A 26 -0.11 -8.93 -5.90
C ASN A 26 1.06 -8.93 -6.90
N TYR A 27 1.76 -7.80 -6.99
CA TYR A 27 2.93 -7.61 -7.83
C TYR A 27 4.20 -7.57 -6.98
N TYR A 28 5.11 -8.51 -7.20
CA TYR A 28 6.40 -8.57 -6.53
C TYR A 28 7.49 -8.18 -7.53
N LYS A 29 8.27 -7.14 -7.23
CA LYS A 29 9.37 -6.69 -8.07
C LYS A 29 10.69 -6.83 -7.33
N ALA A 30 11.58 -7.70 -7.82
CA ALA A 30 12.90 -7.84 -7.24
C ALA A 30 13.72 -6.56 -7.46
N GLY A 31 14.47 -6.16 -6.44
CA GLY A 31 15.38 -5.03 -6.51
C GLY A 31 16.82 -5.42 -6.13
N PRO A 32 17.73 -4.45 -5.98
CA PRO A 32 19.14 -4.69 -5.66
C PRO A 32 19.40 -5.54 -4.40
N ALA A 33 18.54 -5.46 -3.39
CA ALA A 33 18.66 -6.26 -2.17
C ALA A 33 18.15 -7.70 -2.34
N SER A 34 17.38 -7.99 -3.38
CA SER A 34 16.63 -9.24 -3.49
C SER A 34 17.50 -10.48 -3.69
N ARG A 35 17.40 -11.41 -2.73
CA ARG A 35 18.10 -12.70 -2.72
C ARG A 35 17.19 -13.86 -3.09
N GLN A 36 15.95 -13.85 -2.59
CA GLN A 36 14.97 -14.87 -2.94
C GLN A 36 14.19 -14.48 -4.21
N LEU A 37 14.61 -15.02 -5.35
CA LEU A 37 14.10 -14.66 -6.69
C LEU A 37 13.18 -15.71 -7.32
N ARG A 38 12.81 -16.76 -6.57
CA ARG A 38 11.99 -17.87 -7.10
C ARG A 38 10.60 -17.95 -6.51
N SER A 39 10.42 -17.52 -5.26
CA SER A 39 9.15 -17.67 -4.53
C SER A 39 8.80 -16.43 -3.71
N VAL A 40 7.51 -16.13 -3.64
CA VAL A 40 6.97 -14.97 -2.91
C VAL A 40 6.08 -15.37 -1.73
N VAL A 41 5.61 -16.62 -1.69
CA VAL A 41 4.84 -17.16 -0.55
C VAL A 41 5.59 -18.33 0.08
N LYS A 42 5.78 -18.29 1.41
CA LYS A 42 6.32 -19.43 2.19
C LYS A 42 5.30 -19.77 3.25
N MET A 43 4.58 -20.85 3.03
CA MET A 43 3.63 -21.37 4.02
C MET A 43 4.44 -22.09 5.10
N GLN A 44 4.14 -21.81 6.36
CA GLN A 44 4.78 -22.46 7.49
C GLN A 44 3.79 -23.38 8.21
N CYS A 45 4.27 -24.56 8.63
CA CYS A 45 3.48 -25.52 9.38
C CYS A 45 3.06 -24.93 10.73
N LEU A 46 1.84 -25.28 11.14
CA LEU A 46 1.34 -25.11 12.49
C LEU A 46 2.03 -26.10 13.44
N ASP A 47 1.84 -25.94 14.74
CA ASP A 47 2.50 -26.75 15.75
C ASP A 47 2.07 -28.24 15.71
N ASP A 48 0.93 -28.54 15.09
CA ASP A 48 0.42 -29.89 14.84
C ASP A 48 0.88 -30.50 13.50
N GLY A 49 1.73 -29.80 12.74
CA GLY A 49 2.22 -30.22 11.43
C GLY A 49 1.28 -29.96 10.25
N THR A 50 0.07 -29.42 10.51
CA THR A 50 -0.85 -28.99 9.46
C THR A 50 -0.48 -27.61 8.92
N PHE A 51 -1.21 -27.12 7.92
CA PHE A 51 -1.14 -25.74 7.47
C PHE A 51 -2.50 -25.09 7.67
N GLY A 52 -2.51 -23.77 7.88
CA GLY A 52 -3.74 -23.00 7.72
C GLY A 52 -4.29 -23.06 6.29
N ARG A 53 -5.41 -22.37 6.06
CA ARG A 53 -6.07 -22.36 4.75
C ARG A 53 -5.51 -21.25 3.87
N TRP A 54 -4.77 -21.63 2.83
CA TRP A 54 -4.12 -20.69 1.93
C TRP A 54 -4.75 -20.70 0.54
N HIS A 55 -5.28 -19.56 0.12
CA HIS A 55 -5.68 -19.34 -1.27
C HIS A 55 -4.68 -18.39 -1.93
N VAL A 56 -3.91 -18.89 -2.90
CA VAL A 56 -2.88 -18.11 -3.61
C VAL A 56 -3.18 -18.09 -5.10
N LYS A 57 -3.49 -16.92 -5.67
CA LYS A 57 -3.90 -16.82 -7.08
C LYS A 57 -3.45 -15.53 -7.73
N GLY A 58 -2.99 -15.64 -8.99
CA GLY A 58 -2.75 -14.49 -9.86
C GLY A 58 -1.59 -13.56 -9.48
N ASN A 59 -0.77 -13.88 -8.48
CA ASN A 59 0.41 -13.09 -8.14
C ASN A 59 1.48 -13.16 -9.25
N VAL A 60 2.27 -12.10 -9.37
CA VAL A 60 3.38 -11.97 -10.34
C VAL A 60 4.67 -11.66 -9.60
N LEU A 61 5.76 -12.26 -10.04
CA LEU A 61 7.13 -11.92 -9.65
C LEU A 61 7.89 -11.44 -10.88
N GLU A 62 8.36 -10.20 -10.86
CA GLU A 62 9.30 -9.62 -11.82
C GLU A 62 10.72 -9.70 -11.26
N THR A 63 11.66 -10.23 -12.04
CA THR A 63 13.10 -10.21 -11.75
C THR A 63 13.88 -9.81 -12.99
N SER A 64 15.20 -9.62 -12.85
CA SER A 64 16.09 -9.35 -13.99
C SER A 64 16.11 -10.47 -15.03
N SER A 65 15.69 -11.70 -14.67
CA SER A 65 15.58 -12.83 -15.60
C SER A 65 14.19 -12.97 -16.24
N GLY A 66 13.24 -12.09 -15.90
CA GLY A 66 11.88 -12.10 -16.44
C GLY A 66 10.79 -12.32 -15.40
N PHE A 67 9.63 -12.80 -15.84
CA PHE A 67 8.43 -12.92 -15.02
C PHE A 67 8.13 -14.35 -14.62
N SER A 68 7.71 -14.54 -13.36
CA SER A 68 7.20 -15.81 -12.83
C SER A 68 5.78 -15.62 -12.29
N LYS A 69 4.91 -16.61 -12.49
CA LYS A 69 3.50 -16.59 -12.08
C LYS A 69 3.07 -17.96 -11.56
N GLY A 70 1.93 -18.00 -10.88
CA GLY A 70 1.27 -19.25 -10.49
C GLY A 70 2.05 -20.04 -9.44
N ARG A 71 2.02 -21.37 -9.55
CA ARG A 71 2.50 -22.31 -8.51
C ARG A 71 3.98 -22.15 -8.16
N ALA A 72 4.82 -21.77 -9.13
CA ALA A 72 6.26 -21.61 -8.93
C ALA A 72 6.59 -20.58 -7.83
N LEU A 73 5.64 -19.68 -7.53
CA LEU A 73 5.81 -18.64 -6.53
C LEU A 73 5.58 -19.11 -5.08
N VAL A 74 5.15 -20.36 -4.86
CA VAL A 74 4.78 -20.89 -3.54
C VAL A 74 5.76 -21.97 -3.11
N ILE A 75 6.25 -21.85 -1.88
CA ILE A 75 7.01 -22.90 -1.20
C ILE A 75 6.39 -23.17 0.17
N ILE A 76 6.67 -24.34 0.72
CA ILE A 76 6.22 -24.75 2.05
C ILE A 76 7.40 -25.27 2.87
N ASP A 77 7.32 -25.21 4.19
CA ASP A 77 8.34 -25.76 5.10
C ASP A 77 8.09 -27.23 5.48
N ALA A 78 7.57 -28.02 4.52
CA ALA A 78 7.41 -29.46 4.62
C ALA A 78 8.03 -30.11 3.37
N SER A 79 9.22 -30.69 3.52
CA SER A 79 10.01 -31.25 2.41
C SER A 79 9.39 -32.48 1.75
N ASP A 80 8.43 -33.12 2.44
CA ASP A 80 7.72 -34.33 2.04
C ASP A 80 6.37 -34.04 1.35
N ARG A 81 5.95 -32.77 1.27
CA ARG A 81 4.69 -32.36 0.67
C ARG A 81 4.91 -31.38 -0.47
N LEU A 82 3.95 -31.35 -1.40
CA LEU A 82 3.89 -30.35 -2.46
C LEU A 82 3.02 -29.17 -2.01
N PRO A 83 3.33 -27.92 -2.39
CA PRO A 83 2.48 -26.77 -2.06
C PRO A 83 1.01 -26.95 -2.46
N GLU A 84 0.74 -27.65 -3.57
CA GLU A 84 -0.61 -27.88 -4.08
C GLU A 84 -1.47 -28.74 -3.15
N SER A 85 -0.88 -29.61 -2.32
CA SER A 85 -1.67 -30.44 -1.40
C SER A 85 -2.19 -29.68 -0.18
N VAL A 86 -1.74 -28.44 0.01
CA VAL A 86 -2.05 -27.62 1.19
C VAL A 86 -2.74 -26.29 0.82
N LEU A 87 -2.78 -25.96 -0.46
CA LEU A 87 -3.54 -24.83 -0.99
C LEU A 87 -5.02 -25.19 -1.12
N ILE A 88 -5.88 -24.20 -0.92
CA ILE A 88 -7.32 -24.31 -1.21
C ILE A 88 -7.65 -23.56 -2.50
N GLU A 89 -8.49 -24.19 -3.34
CA GLU A 89 -8.86 -23.62 -4.65
C GLU A 89 -9.75 -22.39 -4.54
N GLN A 90 -10.65 -22.37 -3.55
CA GLN A 90 -11.56 -21.25 -3.32
C GLN A 90 -10.97 -20.29 -2.29
N SER A 91 -11.25 -19.00 -2.44
CA SER A 91 -10.90 -18.02 -1.41
C SER A 91 -11.65 -18.31 -0.12
N VAL A 92 -10.99 -18.12 1.03
CA VAL A 92 -11.71 -18.04 2.31
C VAL A 92 -12.57 -16.77 2.35
N PRO A 93 -13.64 -16.68 3.17
CA PRO A 93 -14.45 -15.47 3.28
C PRO A 93 -13.63 -14.21 3.55
N PHE A 94 -13.99 -13.10 2.90
CA PHE A 94 -13.37 -11.79 3.07
C PHE A 94 -14.42 -10.70 2.78
N GLY A 95 -14.21 -9.48 3.32
CA GLY A 95 -15.11 -8.35 3.06
C GLY A 95 -15.09 -7.87 1.60
N PRO A 96 -16.09 -7.11 1.12
CA PRO A 96 -16.12 -6.62 -0.25
C PRO A 96 -14.85 -5.84 -0.61
N VAL A 97 -14.22 -6.20 -1.74
CA VAL A 97 -13.03 -5.49 -2.24
C VAL A 97 -12.87 -5.68 -3.74
N SER A 98 -12.69 -4.56 -4.45
CA SER A 98 -12.34 -4.56 -5.87
C SER A 98 -10.97 -5.19 -6.07
N THR A 99 -10.87 -6.17 -6.97
CA THR A 99 -9.62 -6.90 -7.21
C THR A 99 -9.16 -6.62 -8.64
N ASP A 100 -8.04 -5.91 -8.75
CA ASP A 100 -7.44 -5.57 -10.03
C ASP A 100 -6.52 -6.71 -10.51
N THR A 101 -6.12 -6.68 -11.77
CA THR A 101 -4.97 -7.49 -12.23
C THR A 101 -3.69 -6.98 -11.56
N PRO A 102 -2.65 -7.82 -11.38
CA PRO A 102 -1.38 -7.39 -10.78
C PRO A 102 -0.76 -6.17 -11.45
N ASP A 103 -0.81 -6.10 -12.79
CA ASP A 103 -0.24 -4.99 -13.56
C ASP A 103 -0.99 -3.67 -13.29
N LEU A 104 -2.33 -3.70 -13.34
CA LEU A 104 -3.16 -2.55 -12.97
C LEU A 104 -3.01 -2.17 -11.48
N ALA A 105 -2.89 -3.14 -10.59
CA ALA A 105 -2.61 -2.87 -9.18
C ALA A 105 -1.26 -2.17 -9.00
N TYR A 106 -0.24 -2.56 -9.77
CA TYR A 106 1.07 -1.91 -9.78
C TYR A 106 0.99 -0.44 -10.19
N GLU A 107 0.28 -0.16 -11.29
CA GLU A 107 0.06 1.20 -11.77
C GLU A 107 -0.67 2.05 -10.72
N LYS A 108 -1.80 1.55 -10.20
CA LYS A 108 -2.60 2.28 -9.19
C LYS A 108 -1.81 2.52 -7.91
N VAL A 109 -1.04 1.55 -7.42
CA VAL A 109 -0.23 1.73 -6.22
C VAL A 109 0.86 2.78 -6.42
N CYS A 110 1.55 2.78 -7.57
CA CYS A 110 2.57 3.80 -7.86
C CYS A 110 1.99 5.22 -7.90
N VAL A 111 0.73 5.36 -8.32
CA VAL A 111 0.06 6.67 -8.36
C VAL A 111 -0.52 7.05 -6.99
N HIS A 112 -1.24 6.14 -6.34
CA HIS A 112 -2.16 6.48 -5.25
C HIS A 112 -1.69 6.08 -3.84
N ALA A 113 -0.65 5.27 -3.69
CA ALA A 113 -0.24 4.81 -2.36
C ALA A 113 0.55 5.86 -1.57
N GLY A 114 0.27 5.99 -0.28
CA GLY A 114 0.97 6.87 0.65
C GLY A 114 0.33 8.25 0.81
N ALA A 115 1.04 9.17 1.47
CA ALA A 115 0.59 10.54 1.71
C ALA A 115 0.80 11.40 0.46
N ILE A 116 -0.17 11.36 -0.46
CA ILE A 116 -0.07 12.02 -1.78
C ILE A 116 -0.76 13.39 -1.85
N ARG A 117 -1.47 13.79 -0.79
CA ARG A 117 -2.22 15.06 -0.71
C ARG A 117 -1.46 16.05 0.18
N PRO A 118 -1.31 17.32 -0.22
CA PRO A 118 -1.60 17.87 -1.56
C PRO A 118 -0.61 17.43 -2.63
N LYS A 119 0.56 16.92 -2.24
CA LYS A 119 1.57 16.30 -3.09
C LYS A 119 2.46 15.39 -2.25
N ARG A 120 3.14 14.45 -2.91
CA ARG A 120 4.23 13.65 -2.31
C ARG A 120 5.38 14.54 -1.87
N ASP A 121 6.09 14.11 -0.83
CA ASP A 121 7.37 14.70 -0.48
C ASP A 121 8.53 14.05 -1.27
N SER A 122 9.75 14.53 -1.04
CA SER A 122 10.94 14.02 -1.72
C SER A 122 11.25 12.54 -1.44
N HIS A 123 10.82 12.02 -0.29
CA HIS A 123 11.05 10.64 0.11
C HIS A 123 10.03 9.72 -0.56
N ASP A 124 8.76 10.09 -0.56
CA ASP A 124 7.70 9.39 -1.28
C ASP A 124 7.99 9.33 -2.79
N ASP A 125 8.37 10.46 -3.39
CA ASP A 125 8.74 10.53 -4.82
C ASP A 125 9.94 9.63 -5.13
N ARG A 126 10.92 9.58 -4.23
CA ARG A 126 12.08 8.69 -4.37
C ARG A 126 11.64 7.23 -4.31
N ILE A 127 10.81 6.84 -3.34
CA ILE A 127 10.36 5.45 -3.18
C ILE A 127 9.58 4.99 -4.41
N VAL A 128 8.65 5.81 -4.92
CA VAL A 128 7.89 5.47 -6.14
C VAL A 128 8.82 5.33 -7.35
N ARG A 129 9.78 6.25 -7.53
CA ARG A 129 10.77 6.17 -8.61
C ARG A 129 11.64 4.90 -8.51
N GLU A 130 12.04 4.51 -7.31
CA GLU A 130 12.83 3.29 -7.07
C GLU A 130 12.02 2.03 -7.39
N VAL A 131 10.75 1.97 -6.97
CA VAL A 131 9.81 0.89 -7.32
C VAL A 131 9.59 0.81 -8.83
N GLN A 132 9.45 1.95 -9.51
CA GLN A 132 9.24 2.02 -10.96
C GLN A 132 10.48 1.57 -11.74
N SER A 133 11.64 2.10 -11.39
CA SER A 133 12.91 1.80 -12.06
C SER A 133 13.47 0.42 -11.73
N GLY A 134 13.09 -0.17 -10.59
CA GLY A 134 13.71 -1.39 -10.08
C GLY A 134 15.12 -1.17 -9.51
N GLN A 135 15.54 0.08 -9.33
CA GLN A 135 16.85 0.47 -8.80
C GLN A 135 16.70 1.29 -7.52
N THR A 136 17.74 1.34 -6.70
CA THR A 136 17.76 2.07 -5.43
C THR A 136 18.70 3.25 -5.51
N THR A 137 18.33 4.38 -4.91
CA THR A 137 19.19 5.59 -4.89
C THR A 137 20.35 5.41 -3.91
N PHE A 138 20.12 4.70 -2.81
CA PHE A 138 21.08 4.54 -1.72
C PHE A 138 21.32 3.05 -1.45
N GLY A 139 22.58 2.62 -1.56
CA GLY A 139 22.97 1.23 -1.34
C GLY A 139 22.10 0.26 -2.15
N ASP A 140 21.69 -0.83 -1.51
CA ASP A 140 20.73 -1.79 -2.05
C ASP A 140 19.29 -1.48 -1.64
N GLY A 141 19.02 -0.33 -1.02
CA GLY A 141 17.70 0.16 -0.62
C GLY A 141 17.20 -0.32 0.74
N ILE A 142 17.96 -1.15 1.47
CA ILE A 142 17.64 -1.50 2.86
C ILE A 142 18.48 -0.64 3.80
N ILE A 143 17.80 0.14 4.65
CA ILE A 143 18.46 1.10 5.54
C ILE A 143 18.47 0.62 6.98
N SER A 144 19.54 0.92 7.71
CA SER A 144 19.61 0.70 9.17
C SER A 144 19.45 2.00 9.96
N SER A 145 19.49 3.14 9.29
CA SER A 145 19.28 4.48 9.84
C SER A 145 18.71 5.42 8.80
N GLN A 146 17.83 6.33 9.22
CA GLN A 146 17.34 7.44 8.40
C GLN A 146 18.47 8.29 7.80
N THR A 147 19.62 8.37 8.47
CA THR A 147 20.77 9.17 7.99
C THR A 147 21.37 8.60 6.70
N GLU A 148 21.17 7.32 6.40
CA GLU A 148 21.65 6.68 5.17
C GLU A 148 20.91 7.20 3.92
N VAL A 149 19.76 7.84 4.11
CA VAL A 149 18.92 8.39 3.04
C VAL A 149 18.67 9.89 3.20
N GLY A 150 19.57 10.58 3.89
CA GLY A 150 19.52 12.04 4.07
C GLY A 150 18.81 12.53 5.34
N GLY A 151 18.29 11.62 6.18
CA GLY A 151 17.64 11.95 7.44
C GLY A 151 16.17 12.34 7.30
N TRP A 152 15.62 12.87 8.39
CA TRP A 152 14.26 13.39 8.42
C TRP A 152 14.13 14.66 7.58
N PRO A 153 13.04 14.84 6.83
CA PRO A 153 12.80 16.08 6.10
C PRO A 153 12.72 17.25 7.08
N LYS A 154 13.29 18.39 6.68
CA LYS A 154 13.10 19.63 7.42
C LYS A 154 11.68 20.12 7.15
N LEU A 155 10.81 20.03 8.16
CA LEU A 155 9.46 20.56 8.07
C LEU A 155 9.51 22.08 8.05
N LEU A 156 9.09 22.66 6.92
CA LEU A 156 8.94 24.10 6.77
C LEU A 156 7.49 24.46 7.06
N SER A 157 7.29 25.39 8.00
CA SER A 157 5.97 25.96 8.25
C SER A 157 5.80 27.25 7.43
N ALA A 158 4.61 27.43 6.87
CA ALA A 158 4.17 28.69 6.28
C ALA A 158 3.28 29.44 7.28
N ARG A 159 2.99 30.72 7.01
CA ARG A 159 1.92 31.41 7.75
C ARG A 159 0.62 30.62 7.53
N PRO A 160 -0.13 30.27 8.59
CA PRO A 160 -1.43 29.63 8.43
C PRO A 160 -2.37 30.54 7.64
N LYS A 161 -3.31 29.96 6.90
CA LYS A 161 -4.38 30.72 6.28
C LYS A 161 -5.23 31.39 7.37
N ASP A 162 -5.89 32.48 7.02
CA ASP A 162 -6.81 33.13 7.95
C ASP A 162 -8.04 32.20 8.15
N ASP A 163 -8.45 32.08 9.42
CA ASP A 163 -9.50 31.21 9.95
C ASP A 163 -10.09 32.00 11.14
N VAL A 164 -11.17 32.75 10.85
CA VAL A 164 -11.71 33.78 11.75
C VAL A 164 -12.51 33.17 12.90
N ASP A 165 -13.29 32.14 12.63
CA ASP A 165 -14.14 31.42 13.58
C ASP A 165 -13.43 30.24 14.28
N ARG A 166 -12.25 29.84 13.79
CA ARG A 166 -11.29 28.93 14.42
C ARG A 166 -11.77 27.49 14.50
N ASP A 167 -12.46 27.06 13.45
CA ASP A 167 -12.94 25.69 13.34
C ASP A 167 -11.93 24.76 12.62
N GLY A 168 -10.82 25.33 12.14
CA GLY A 168 -9.74 24.60 11.46
C GLY A 168 -9.84 24.64 9.93
N MET A 169 -10.90 25.23 9.37
CA MET A 169 -11.09 25.47 7.95
C MET A 169 -10.63 26.89 7.58
N PRO A 170 -9.98 27.10 6.43
CA PRO A 170 -9.65 28.45 5.99
C PRO A 170 -10.87 29.21 5.46
N ASP A 171 -10.96 30.50 5.81
CA ASP A 171 -12.00 31.43 5.33
C ASP A 171 -12.23 31.35 3.80
N GLU A 172 -11.15 31.21 3.03
CA GLU A 172 -11.18 31.14 1.57
C GLU A 172 -11.85 29.85 1.07
N TRP A 173 -11.59 28.73 1.74
CA TRP A 173 -12.15 27.44 1.39
C TRP A 173 -13.64 27.40 1.73
N GLU A 174 -14.01 27.87 2.92
CA GLU A 174 -15.42 27.93 3.34
C GLU A 174 -16.23 28.80 2.39
N ARG A 175 -15.77 30.01 2.05
CA ARG A 175 -16.49 30.88 1.10
C ARG A 175 -16.61 30.28 -0.31
N LEU A 176 -15.74 29.34 -0.68
CA LEU A 176 -15.78 28.68 -1.97
C LEU A 176 -16.84 27.57 -2.01
N PHE A 177 -16.97 26.80 -0.93
CA PHE A 177 -17.84 25.62 -0.87
C PHE A 177 -19.17 25.87 -0.18
N HIS A 178 -19.25 26.88 0.70
CA HIS A 178 -20.47 27.26 1.39
C HIS A 178 -21.48 27.88 0.40
N PRO A 179 -22.73 27.39 0.32
CA PRO A 179 -23.74 27.93 -0.59
C PRO A 179 -24.03 29.42 -0.42
N ASN A 180 -23.87 29.96 0.80
CA ASN A 180 -24.09 31.39 1.07
C ASN A 180 -22.79 32.22 0.99
N GLY A 181 -21.63 31.59 0.78
CA GLY A 181 -20.33 32.27 0.69
C GLY A 181 -19.94 32.98 1.99
N ASP A 182 -20.28 32.39 3.14
CA ASP A 182 -19.96 32.88 4.48
C ASP A 182 -19.22 31.79 5.29
N LEU A 183 -18.94 32.09 6.56
CA LEU A 183 -18.14 31.26 7.49
C LEU A 183 -19.05 30.64 8.57
N SER A 184 -20.18 30.06 8.15
CA SER A 184 -21.14 29.47 9.10
C SER A 184 -21.19 27.94 9.05
N TRP A 185 -20.46 27.33 8.12
CA TRP A 185 -20.16 25.90 8.20
C TRP A 185 -19.22 25.64 9.36
N ASP A 186 -19.38 24.47 9.96
CA ASP A 186 -18.61 24.05 11.14
C ASP A 186 -17.76 22.87 10.70
N GLY A 187 -16.45 22.90 10.97
CA GLY A 187 -15.54 21.83 10.58
C GLY A 187 -15.93 20.43 11.06
N ILE A 188 -16.80 20.30 12.08
CA ILE A 188 -17.33 19.01 12.55
C ILE A 188 -18.60 18.55 11.82
N ALA A 189 -19.24 19.42 11.05
CA ALA A 189 -20.42 19.08 10.26
C ALA A 189 -20.03 18.18 9.09
N ASP A 190 -20.98 17.37 8.63
CA ASP A 190 -20.87 16.53 7.44
C ASP A 190 -21.97 17.05 6.49
N SER A 191 -21.61 18.07 5.70
CA SER A 191 -22.59 18.88 4.98
C SER A 191 -23.29 18.13 3.83
N ASP A 192 -22.66 17.09 3.27
CA ASP A 192 -23.23 16.23 2.23
C ASP A 192 -23.69 14.85 2.72
N GLY A 193 -23.31 14.46 3.94
CA GLY A 193 -23.78 13.24 4.60
C GLY A 193 -23.05 11.98 4.12
N ASP A 194 -21.85 12.12 3.55
CA ASP A 194 -21.07 11.00 3.02
C ASP A 194 -20.23 10.28 4.08
N GLY A 195 -20.15 10.86 5.29
CA GLY A 195 -19.44 10.34 6.45
C GLY A 195 -18.08 10.99 6.72
N TYR A 196 -17.67 12.00 5.94
CA TYR A 196 -16.53 12.87 6.22
C TYR A 196 -16.99 14.22 6.74
N THR A 197 -16.28 14.77 7.74
CA THR A 197 -16.58 16.14 8.18
C THR A 197 -16.04 17.18 7.19
N ASP A 198 -16.59 18.39 7.17
CA ASP A 198 -16.15 19.48 6.30
C ASP A 198 -14.64 19.80 6.51
N LEU A 199 -14.15 19.66 7.75
CA LEU A 199 -12.70 19.73 8.04
C LEU A 199 -11.91 18.58 7.39
N GLU A 200 -12.41 17.35 7.44
CA GLU A 200 -11.79 16.21 6.78
C GLU A 200 -11.80 16.38 5.26
N GLU A 201 -12.87 16.92 4.70
CA GLU A 201 -13.00 17.28 3.30
C GLU A 201 -11.95 18.31 2.87
N TYR A 202 -11.78 19.37 3.66
CA TYR A 202 -10.70 20.34 3.47
C TYR A 202 -9.31 19.69 3.50
N LEU A 203 -9.03 18.87 4.52
CA LEU A 203 -7.73 18.23 4.71
C LEU A 203 -7.40 17.21 3.61
N ASN A 204 -8.41 16.51 3.09
CA ASN A 204 -8.26 15.51 2.02
C ASN A 204 -8.40 16.10 0.61
N ASN A 205 -8.76 17.38 0.53
CA ASN A 205 -9.05 18.10 -0.71
C ASN A 205 -10.11 17.37 -1.54
N THR A 206 -11.22 17.02 -0.87
CA THR A 206 -12.44 16.45 -1.42
C THR A 206 -13.53 17.53 -1.52
N ASP A 207 -14.76 17.16 -1.89
CA ASP A 207 -15.82 18.11 -2.24
C ASP A 207 -16.99 17.95 -1.26
N PRO A 208 -17.19 18.88 -0.30
CA PRO A 208 -18.16 18.79 0.81
C PRO A 208 -19.62 19.03 0.38
N ASN A 209 -19.93 18.81 -0.90
CA ASN A 209 -21.23 19.07 -1.51
C ASN A 209 -21.72 17.90 -2.38
N LYS A 210 -21.10 16.70 -2.28
CA LYS A 210 -21.27 15.65 -3.30
C LYS A 210 -22.14 14.47 -2.91
#